data_AF-A0A7W1I441-F1
#
_entry.id   AF-A0A7W1I441-F1
#
_cell.length_a   1.000
_cell.length_b   1.000
_cell.length_c   1.000
_cell.angle_alpha   90.00
_cell.angle_beta   90.00
_cell.angle_gamma   90.00
#
_symmetry.space_group_name_H-M   'P 1'
#
loop_
_entity.id
_entity.type
_entity.pdbx_description
1 polymer ?
#
loop_
_entity_poly.entity_id
_entity_poly.type
_entity_poly.pdbx_seq_one_letter_code
_entity_poly.pdbx_strand_id
1 'polypeptide(L)'
;MKLGFDLDGTVADLQGALAREARRLFPGVDPGDLPKSIAPARDEAAAQDRPAPGFSMSALTSRQQQELWSAACAKVNFWETLDEIEPGALARLSRLARERRWEVIFLTSRPETKGDTAQLQSHRWLAAKGFELPSIFVVHGSRGKIAASLQLDVLVDDRPENCLDIAIDSTARAILVWRGGEDTVPGSARQLGIGSVTSISEALDILETLDKEGEEAGIVDRFKQLLGLKRASRRAPVKATAAG
;
A
#
# COMPACT_ATOMS: atom_id res chain seq x y z
N MET A 1 -17.68 7.44 3.66
CA MET A 1 -16.29 7.85 3.95
C MET A 1 -15.63 8.40 2.70
N LYS A 2 -14.65 9.29 2.84
CA LYS A 2 -13.75 9.72 1.78
C LYS A 2 -12.38 9.07 1.94
N LEU A 3 -11.98 8.30 0.95
CA LEU A 3 -10.84 7.39 1.02
C LEU A 3 -9.78 7.78 0.00
N GLY A 4 -8.53 7.74 0.43
CA GLY A 4 -7.35 7.85 -0.42
C GLY A 4 -6.72 6.47 -0.66
N PHE A 5 -6.29 6.19 -1.88
CA PHE A 5 -5.48 5.01 -2.19
C PHE A 5 -4.25 5.40 -3.01
N ASP A 6 -3.09 4.92 -2.61
CA ASP A 6 -1.95 4.88 -3.51
C ASP A 6 -2.16 3.86 -4.66
N LEU A 7 -1.38 4.01 -5.73
CA LEU A 7 -1.36 3.07 -6.84
C LEU A 7 -0.22 2.06 -6.73
N ASP A 8 1.02 2.52 -6.83
CA ASP A 8 2.17 1.69 -7.19
C ASP A 8 2.80 1.02 -5.97
N GLY A 9 2.68 -0.30 -5.87
CA GLY A 9 3.03 -1.04 -4.65
C GLY A 9 1.83 -1.22 -3.71
N THR A 10 0.77 -0.44 -3.88
CA THR A 10 -0.49 -0.59 -3.15
C THR A 10 -1.48 -1.50 -3.89
N VAL A 11 -1.91 -1.12 -5.09
CA VAL A 11 -2.82 -1.90 -5.97
C VAL A 11 -2.19 -2.31 -7.31
N ALA A 12 -1.22 -1.55 -7.81
CA ALA A 12 -0.56 -1.77 -9.10
C ALA A 12 0.82 -2.38 -8.90
N ASP A 13 1.13 -3.46 -9.63
CA ASP A 13 2.38 -4.20 -9.51
C ASP A 13 3.52 -3.54 -10.29
N LEU A 14 4.04 -2.46 -9.72
CA LEU A 14 5.20 -1.76 -10.25
C LEU A 14 6.47 -2.63 -10.17
N GLN A 15 6.65 -3.41 -9.10
CA GLN A 15 7.85 -4.24 -8.92
C GLN A 15 7.92 -5.33 -9.99
N GLY A 16 6.81 -6.00 -10.30
CA GLY A 16 6.74 -6.97 -11.39
C GLY A 16 7.01 -6.33 -12.75
N ALA A 17 6.47 -5.14 -13.02
CA ALA A 17 6.73 -4.40 -14.25
C ALA A 17 8.22 -4.01 -14.39
N LEU A 18 8.83 -3.48 -13.33
CA LEU A 18 10.26 -3.15 -13.31
C LEU A 18 11.14 -4.39 -13.41
N ALA A 19 10.76 -5.52 -12.80
CA ALA A 19 11.47 -6.77 -12.94
C ALA A 19 11.52 -7.26 -14.40
N ARG A 20 10.41 -7.12 -15.14
CA ARG A 20 10.34 -7.45 -16.57
C ARG A 20 11.29 -6.57 -17.39
N GLU A 21 11.33 -5.27 -17.13
CA GLU A 21 12.26 -4.35 -17.80
C GLU A 21 13.72 -4.61 -17.41
N ALA A 22 13.99 -4.91 -16.14
CA ALA A 22 15.33 -5.22 -15.66
C ALA A 22 15.91 -6.46 -16.34
N ARG A 23 15.12 -7.55 -16.47
CA ARG A 23 15.52 -8.76 -17.21
C ARG A 23 15.85 -8.47 -18.68
N ARG A 24 15.17 -7.50 -19.29
CA ARG A 24 15.42 -7.08 -20.68
C ARG A 24 16.71 -6.26 -20.82
N LEU A 25 16.98 -5.36 -19.87
CA LEU A 25 18.13 -4.46 -19.90
C LEU A 25 19.41 -5.14 -19.42
N PHE A 26 19.30 -6.05 -18.47
CA PHE A 26 20.42 -6.70 -17.80
C PHE A 26 20.34 -8.23 -17.93
N PRO A 27 20.37 -8.78 -19.16
CA PRO A 27 20.20 -10.22 -19.38
C PRO A 27 21.32 -11.09 -18.76
N GLY A 28 22.41 -10.48 -18.30
CA GLY A 28 23.51 -11.15 -17.58
C GLY A 28 23.45 -11.03 -16.05
N VAL A 29 22.39 -10.44 -15.50
CA VAL A 29 22.15 -10.37 -14.05
C VAL A 29 21.07 -11.40 -13.72
N ASP A 30 21.43 -12.49 -13.04
CA ASP A 30 20.41 -13.41 -12.51
C ASP A 30 19.62 -12.68 -11.41
N PRO A 31 18.29 -12.53 -11.53
CA PRO A 31 17.48 -11.98 -10.46
C PRO A 31 17.58 -12.77 -9.14
N GLY A 32 18.06 -14.01 -9.16
CA GLY A 32 18.41 -14.80 -7.99
C GLY A 32 19.73 -14.41 -7.31
N ASP A 33 20.65 -13.75 -8.03
CA ASP A 33 21.94 -13.24 -7.53
C ASP A 33 21.83 -11.82 -6.96
N LEU A 34 20.70 -11.16 -7.20
CA LEU A 34 20.36 -9.89 -6.58
C LEU A 34 20.13 -10.10 -5.08
N PRO A 35 20.83 -9.38 -4.17
CA PRO A 35 20.57 -9.51 -2.75
C PRO A 35 19.09 -9.29 -2.46
N LYS A 36 18.43 -10.36 -2.00
CA LYS A 36 17.08 -10.30 -1.46
C LYS A 36 17.07 -9.20 -0.42
N SER A 37 16.10 -8.30 -0.48
CA SER A 37 15.95 -7.29 0.57
C SER A 37 15.90 -8.02 1.91
N ILE A 38 16.97 -7.84 2.70
CA ILE A 38 17.07 -8.36 4.04
C ILE A 38 16.06 -7.56 4.87
N ALA A 39 14.85 -8.09 5.00
CA ALA A 39 14.37 -8.30 6.35
C ALA A 39 15.37 -9.24 7.03
N PRO A 40 15.85 -8.98 8.26
CA PRO A 40 16.90 -9.76 8.87
C PRO A 40 16.52 -11.24 8.86
N ALA A 41 17.40 -12.04 8.25
CA ALA A 41 17.20 -13.47 8.06
C ALA A 41 17.07 -14.18 9.41
N ARG A 42 16.10 -15.10 9.52
CA ARG A 42 16.30 -16.32 10.30
C ARG A 42 15.78 -17.55 9.55
N ASP A 43 16.75 -18.45 9.38
CA ASP A 43 16.71 -19.90 9.30
C ASP A 43 15.71 -20.59 8.37
N GLU A 44 16.32 -21.22 7.37
CA GLU A 44 15.73 -22.18 6.46
C GLU A 44 15.20 -23.42 7.22
N ALA A 45 13.88 -23.60 7.22
CA ALA A 45 13.25 -24.92 7.24
C ALA A 45 11.77 -24.82 6.89
N ALA A 46 11.45 -24.92 5.59
CA ALA A 46 10.27 -25.60 5.03
C ALA A 46 10.09 -25.19 3.56
N ALA A 47 10.47 -26.09 2.65
CA ALA A 47 10.08 -25.98 1.25
C ALA A 47 8.67 -26.56 1.09
N GLN A 48 7.75 -25.77 0.52
CA GLN A 48 6.73 -26.17 -0.49
C GLN A 48 5.69 -25.05 -0.67
N ASP A 49 6.10 -23.95 -1.30
CA ASP A 49 5.45 -23.26 -2.42
C ASP A 49 6.35 -22.05 -2.70
N ARG A 50 7.16 -22.07 -3.78
CA ARG A 50 8.08 -20.95 -4.04
C ARG A 50 7.30 -19.85 -4.75
N PRO A 51 7.01 -18.69 -4.12
CA PRO A 51 6.67 -17.51 -4.90
C PRO A 51 7.88 -17.21 -5.81
N ALA A 52 7.63 -16.75 -7.04
CA ALA A 52 8.69 -16.33 -7.94
C ALA A 52 9.64 -15.38 -7.19
N PRO A 53 10.98 -15.52 -7.34
CA PRO A 53 11.94 -14.69 -6.61
C PRO A 53 11.60 -13.21 -6.81
N GLY A 54 11.25 -12.54 -5.72
CA GLY A 54 10.89 -11.12 -5.73
C GLY A 54 12.08 -10.29 -6.17
N PHE A 55 11.90 -9.54 -7.26
CA PHE A 55 12.88 -8.57 -7.72
C PHE A 55 13.00 -7.46 -6.67
N SER A 56 14.23 -7.18 -6.22
CA SER A 56 14.50 -6.08 -5.30
C SER A 56 15.26 -4.99 -6.03
N MET A 57 14.65 -3.82 -6.21
CA MET A 57 15.33 -2.64 -6.77
C MET A 57 16.62 -2.27 -6.04
N SER A 58 16.65 -2.48 -4.72
CA SER A 58 17.82 -2.19 -3.86
C SER A 58 19.03 -3.07 -4.17
N ALA A 59 18.83 -4.17 -4.89
CA ALA A 59 19.90 -5.07 -5.29
C ALA A 59 20.66 -4.59 -6.55
N LEU A 60 20.07 -3.67 -7.31
CA LEU A 60 20.72 -3.04 -8.44
C LEU A 60 21.66 -1.93 -7.97
N THR A 61 22.77 -1.73 -8.67
CA THR A 61 23.62 -0.54 -8.47
C THR A 61 22.83 0.74 -8.77
N SER A 62 23.21 1.88 -8.19
CA SER A 62 22.54 3.17 -8.45
C SER A 62 22.48 3.51 -9.94
N ARG A 63 23.53 3.14 -10.70
CA ARG A 63 23.55 3.30 -12.16
C ARG A 63 22.49 2.42 -12.83
N GLN A 64 22.39 1.15 -12.48
CA GLN A 64 21.38 0.25 -13.02
C GLN A 64 19.96 0.67 -12.63
N GLN A 65 19.75 1.17 -11.42
CA GLN A 65 18.45 1.73 -11.00
C GLN A 65 18.07 2.93 -11.87
N GLN A 66 19.02 3.84 -12.13
CA GLN A 66 18.80 5.00 -12.99
C GLN A 66 18.52 4.59 -14.45
N GLU A 67 19.28 3.64 -14.99
CA GLU A 67 19.09 3.10 -16.34
C GLU A 67 17.72 2.42 -16.49
N LEU A 68 17.32 1.64 -15.48
CA LEU A 68 16.00 1.00 -15.44
C LEU A 68 14.87 2.03 -15.39
N TRP A 69 14.96 3.04 -14.52
CA TRP A 69 13.97 4.11 -14.47
C TRP A 69 13.90 4.90 -15.78
N SER A 70 15.06 5.21 -16.38
CA SER A 70 15.12 5.88 -17.67
C SER A 70 14.45 5.06 -18.77
N ALA A 71 14.63 3.74 -18.76
CA ALA A 71 13.97 2.83 -19.70
C ALA A 71 12.45 2.74 -19.47
N ALA A 72 12.00 2.69 -18.21
CA ALA A 72 10.57 2.72 -17.89
C ALA A 72 9.92 4.03 -18.37
N CYS A 73 10.54 5.19 -18.08
CA CYS A 73 10.07 6.49 -18.56
C CYS A 73 10.10 6.61 -20.09
N ALA A 74 11.02 5.94 -20.77
CA ALA A 74 11.11 5.94 -22.23
C ALA A 74 10.05 5.06 -22.92
N LYS A 75 9.38 4.18 -22.19
CA LYS A 75 8.34 3.29 -22.73
C LYS A 75 7.02 4.06 -22.87
N VAL A 76 6.40 3.94 -24.05
CA VAL A 76 5.13 4.61 -24.34
C VAL A 76 4.04 4.03 -23.46
N ASN A 77 3.34 4.89 -22.73
CA ASN A 77 2.25 4.56 -21.83
C ASN A 77 2.60 3.45 -20.81
N PHE A 78 3.81 3.51 -20.23
CA PHE A 78 4.32 2.49 -19.30
C PHE A 78 3.32 2.12 -18.19
N TRP A 79 2.63 3.11 -17.61
CA TRP A 79 1.75 2.90 -16.46
C TRP A 79 0.51 2.06 -16.79
N GLU A 80 0.09 2.03 -18.06
CA GLU A 80 -1.02 1.18 -18.53
C GLU A 80 -0.61 -0.31 -18.61
N THR A 81 0.68 -0.63 -18.50
CA THR A 81 1.21 -2.01 -18.63
C THR A 81 1.32 -2.77 -17.31
N LEU A 82 0.97 -2.14 -16.19
CA LEU A 82 1.06 -2.75 -14.87
C LEU A 82 -0.04 -3.78 -14.66
N ASP A 83 0.28 -4.83 -13.91
CA ASP A 83 -0.71 -5.80 -13.43
C ASP A 83 -1.34 -5.31 -12.12
N GLU A 84 -2.50 -5.86 -11.76
CA GLU A 84 -2.98 -5.71 -10.38
C GLU A 84 -2.12 -6.59 -9.47
N ILE A 85 -1.77 -6.10 -8.28
CA ILE A 85 -1.10 -6.93 -7.27
C ILE A 85 -2.05 -8.05 -6.81
N GLU A 86 -3.30 -7.70 -6.54
CA GLU A 86 -4.37 -8.62 -6.17
C GLU A 86 -5.46 -8.55 -7.25
N PRO A 87 -5.48 -9.50 -8.21
CA PRO A 87 -6.44 -9.48 -9.31
C PRO A 87 -7.88 -9.34 -8.83
N GLY A 88 -8.61 -8.34 -9.35
CA GLY A 88 -10.00 -8.07 -8.99
C GLY A 88 -10.19 -7.25 -7.72
N ALA A 89 -9.12 -6.84 -7.03
CA ALA A 89 -9.21 -5.95 -5.87
C ALA A 89 -9.79 -4.58 -6.24
N LEU A 90 -9.45 -4.04 -7.42
CA LEU A 90 -10.00 -2.76 -7.89
C LEU A 90 -11.48 -2.85 -8.25
N ALA A 91 -11.89 -3.93 -8.91
CA ALA A 91 -13.31 -4.20 -9.18
C ALA A 91 -14.10 -4.33 -7.86
N ARG A 92 -13.53 -5.01 -6.85
CA ARG A 92 -14.10 -5.09 -5.50
C ARG A 92 -14.22 -3.71 -4.85
N LEU A 93 -13.16 -2.91 -4.87
CA LEU A 93 -13.16 -1.55 -4.32
C LEU A 93 -14.21 -0.66 -5.01
N SER A 94 -14.31 -0.73 -6.34
CA SER A 94 -15.32 0.02 -7.11
C SER A 94 -16.74 -0.34 -6.70
N ARG A 95 -17.03 -1.64 -6.56
CA ARG A 95 -18.32 -2.13 -6.07
C ARG A 95 -18.62 -1.63 -4.66
N LEU A 96 -17.68 -1.78 -3.73
CA LEU A 96 -17.83 -1.31 -2.34
C LEU A 96 -18.07 0.21 -2.29
N ALA A 97 -17.32 0.98 -3.06
CA ALA A 97 -17.48 2.43 -3.11
C ALA A 97 -18.88 2.84 -3.57
N ARG A 98 -19.44 2.14 -4.56
CA ARG A 98 -20.83 2.34 -5.00
C ARG A 98 -21.86 1.94 -3.95
N GLU A 99 -21.73 0.74 -3.39
CA GLU A 99 -22.67 0.18 -2.41
C GLU A 99 -22.72 1.00 -1.11
N ARG A 100 -21.55 1.50 -0.67
CA ARG A 100 -21.36 2.21 0.60
C ARG A 100 -21.33 3.73 0.44
N ARG A 101 -21.43 4.23 -0.80
CA ARG A 101 -21.28 5.66 -1.15
C ARG A 101 -19.95 6.22 -0.65
N TRP A 102 -18.86 5.49 -0.83
CA TRP A 102 -17.53 6.00 -0.55
C TRP A 102 -17.05 6.89 -1.70
N GLU A 103 -16.44 8.02 -1.34
CA GLU A 103 -15.70 8.84 -2.27
C GLU A 103 -14.25 8.34 -2.30
N VAL A 104 -13.83 7.73 -3.41
CA VAL A 104 -12.48 7.18 -3.55
C VAL A 104 -11.64 8.08 -4.45
N ILE A 105 -10.48 8.49 -3.93
CA ILE A 105 -9.50 9.31 -4.64
C ILE A 105 -8.17 8.56 -4.66
N PHE A 106 -7.58 8.41 -5.84
CA PHE A 106 -6.26 7.82 -6.00
C PHE A 106 -5.18 8.90 -5.94
N LEU A 107 -4.18 8.72 -5.09
CA LEU A 107 -3.05 9.63 -4.93
C LEU A 107 -1.80 8.89 -5.42
N THR A 108 -1.13 9.40 -6.44
CA THR A 108 0.06 8.74 -7.01
C THR A 108 1.20 9.72 -7.22
N SER A 109 2.44 9.24 -7.20
CA SER A 109 3.63 10.04 -7.51
C SER A 109 4.30 9.58 -8.81
N ARG A 110 3.53 8.95 -9.71
CA ARG A 110 4.00 8.51 -11.03
C ARG A 110 4.67 9.65 -11.78
N PRO A 111 5.95 9.52 -12.17
CA PRO A 111 6.56 10.45 -13.10
C PRO A 111 5.95 10.32 -14.50
N GLU A 112 6.15 11.35 -15.31
CA GLU A 112 5.78 11.32 -16.73
C GLU A 112 6.61 10.27 -17.49
N THR A 113 5.94 9.56 -18.40
CA THR A 113 6.55 8.63 -19.36
C THR A 113 6.27 9.13 -20.78
N LYS A 114 6.86 8.49 -21.80
CA LYS A 114 6.47 8.80 -23.18
C LYS A 114 4.99 8.49 -23.41
N GLY A 115 4.34 9.28 -24.26
CA GLY A 115 2.93 9.12 -24.58
C GLY A 115 2.05 10.12 -23.84
N ASP A 116 0.94 9.63 -23.29
CA ASP A 116 -0.03 10.46 -22.56
C ASP A 116 0.45 10.79 -21.15
N THR A 117 -0.22 11.72 -20.46
CA THR A 117 0.17 12.11 -19.09
C THR A 117 0.03 10.94 -18.10
N ALA A 118 0.82 10.96 -17.03
CA ALA A 118 0.72 9.97 -15.95
C ALA A 118 -0.71 9.86 -15.37
N GLN A 119 -1.42 10.99 -15.30
CA GLN A 119 -2.83 11.03 -14.87
C GLN A 119 -3.75 10.28 -15.83
N LEU A 120 -3.65 10.52 -17.14
CA LEU A 120 -4.52 9.88 -18.14
C LEU A 120 -4.23 8.38 -18.25
N GLN A 121 -2.95 7.99 -18.21
CA GLN A 121 -2.58 6.57 -18.17
C GLN A 121 -3.15 5.88 -16.93
N SER A 122 -3.07 6.51 -15.75
CA SER A 122 -3.63 5.96 -14.51
C SER A 122 -5.16 5.84 -14.57
N HIS A 123 -5.83 6.80 -15.21
CA HIS A 123 -7.28 6.77 -15.43
C HIS A 123 -7.69 5.58 -16.29
N ARG A 124 -7.05 5.41 -17.45
CA ARG A 124 -7.34 4.28 -18.34
C ARG A 124 -7.01 2.95 -17.70
N TRP A 125 -5.90 2.87 -16.97
CA TRP A 125 -5.50 1.66 -16.25
C TRP A 125 -6.55 1.27 -15.21
N LEU A 126 -6.97 2.20 -14.34
CA LEU A 126 -8.00 1.94 -13.32
C LEU A 126 -9.33 1.53 -13.95
N ALA A 127 -9.76 2.22 -15.02
CA ALA A 127 -10.98 1.85 -15.75
C ALA A 127 -10.89 0.43 -16.35
N ALA A 128 -9.73 0.08 -16.93
CA ALA A 128 -9.49 -1.26 -17.47
C ALA A 128 -9.46 -2.36 -16.39
N LYS A 129 -9.13 -2.03 -15.14
CA LYS A 129 -9.20 -2.95 -13.98
C LYS A 129 -10.57 -2.97 -13.28
N GLY A 130 -11.58 -2.32 -13.86
CA GLY A 130 -12.96 -2.35 -13.35
C GLY A 130 -13.30 -1.23 -12.37
N PHE A 131 -12.51 -0.15 -12.30
CA PHE A 131 -12.86 1.07 -11.58
C PHE A 131 -13.26 2.17 -12.59
N GLU A 132 -14.53 2.23 -12.96
CA GLU A 132 -15.02 2.96 -14.15
C GLU A 132 -14.82 4.48 -14.14
N LEU A 133 -14.96 5.14 -12.98
CA LEU A 133 -14.91 6.60 -12.84
C LEU A 133 -13.86 7.03 -11.80
N PRO A 134 -12.56 6.80 -12.06
CA PRO A 134 -11.52 7.05 -11.09
C PRO A 134 -11.24 8.55 -10.93
N SER A 135 -11.23 9.03 -9.69
CA SER A 135 -10.67 10.34 -9.34
C SER A 135 -9.19 10.18 -9.00
N ILE A 136 -8.30 10.85 -9.74
CA ILE A 136 -6.85 10.66 -9.60
C ILE A 136 -6.16 12.00 -9.43
N PHE A 137 -5.28 12.07 -8.44
CA PHE A 137 -4.39 13.20 -8.18
C PHE A 137 -2.94 12.74 -8.27
N VAL A 138 -2.19 13.30 -9.22
CA VAL A 138 -0.74 13.11 -9.30
C VAL A 138 -0.10 14.09 -8.32
N VAL A 139 0.45 13.57 -7.24
CA VAL A 139 0.95 14.32 -6.09
C VAL A 139 2.41 14.72 -6.29
N HIS A 140 2.68 16.00 -6.13
CA HIS A 140 4.01 16.56 -5.92
C HIS A 140 4.09 17.14 -4.50
N GLY A 141 5.03 16.66 -3.68
CA GLY A 141 5.18 17.08 -2.28
C GLY A 141 4.43 16.17 -1.29
N SER A 142 3.98 16.75 -0.17
CA SER A 142 3.39 15.98 0.95
C SER A 142 2.00 15.46 0.61
N ARG A 143 1.80 14.15 0.75
CA ARG A 143 0.49 13.51 0.63
C ARG A 143 -0.44 13.90 1.76
N GLY A 144 0.09 14.20 2.95
CA GLY A 144 -0.72 14.60 4.09
C GLY A 144 -1.39 15.95 3.89
N LYS A 145 -0.71 16.92 3.30
CA LYS A 145 -1.31 18.22 2.96
C LYS A 145 -2.44 18.08 1.93
N ILE A 146 -2.27 17.19 0.94
CA ILE A 146 -3.32 16.87 -0.02
C ILE A 146 -4.49 16.18 0.68
N ALA A 147 -4.23 15.20 1.54
CA ALA A 147 -5.25 14.50 2.31
C ALA A 147 -6.07 15.43 3.21
N ALA A 148 -5.41 16.39 3.88
CA ALA A 148 -6.07 17.42 4.68
C ALA A 148 -6.97 18.33 3.82
N SER A 149 -6.46 18.76 2.67
CA SER A 149 -7.20 19.64 1.74
C SER A 149 -8.42 18.95 1.14
N LEU A 150 -8.30 17.65 0.84
CA LEU A 150 -9.39 16.83 0.32
C LEU A 150 -10.32 16.33 1.44
N GLN A 151 -9.94 16.49 2.71
CA GLN A 151 -10.63 15.98 3.89
C GLN A 151 -10.83 14.46 3.83
N LEU A 152 -9.74 13.73 3.57
CA LEU A 152 -9.78 12.26 3.58
C LEU A 152 -10.01 11.74 5.01
N ASP A 153 -10.79 10.66 5.13
CA ASP A 153 -11.00 9.94 6.39
C ASP A 153 -9.90 8.90 6.64
N VAL A 154 -9.45 8.24 5.56
CA VAL A 154 -8.42 7.18 5.56
C VAL A 154 -7.60 7.25 4.27
N LEU A 155 -6.29 7.04 4.34
CA LEU A 155 -5.39 6.76 3.21
C LEU A 155 -4.83 5.33 3.34
N VAL A 156 -4.81 4.59 2.24
CA VAL A 156 -4.10 3.30 2.11
C VAL A 156 -2.88 3.49 1.22
N ASP A 157 -1.70 3.11 1.70
CA ASP A 157 -0.42 3.30 1.01
C ASP A 157 0.58 2.20 1.41
N ASP A 158 1.52 1.82 0.56
CA ASP A 158 2.54 0.80 0.86
C ASP A 158 3.84 1.40 1.39
N ARG A 159 4.01 2.72 1.33
CA ARG A 159 5.22 3.42 1.77
C ARG A 159 5.07 4.02 3.16
N PRO A 160 5.91 3.64 4.14
CA PRO A 160 5.87 4.19 5.49
C PRO A 160 5.99 5.72 5.53
N GLU A 161 6.82 6.30 4.67
CA GLU A 161 7.01 7.76 4.56
C GLU A 161 5.74 8.49 4.11
N ASN A 162 4.97 7.92 3.19
CA ASN A 162 3.70 8.49 2.76
C ASN A 162 2.66 8.41 3.89
N CYS A 163 2.59 7.26 4.57
CA CYS A 163 1.72 7.09 5.74
C CYS A 163 2.10 8.06 6.88
N LEU A 164 3.41 8.34 7.03
CA LEU A 164 3.92 9.30 7.99
C LEU A 164 3.47 10.73 7.65
N ASP A 165 3.58 11.14 6.38
CA ASP A 165 3.07 12.44 5.92
C ASP A 165 1.58 12.59 6.27
N ILE A 166 0.77 11.55 6.06
CA ILE A 166 -0.66 11.55 6.44
C ILE A 166 -0.84 11.79 7.93
N ALA A 167 -0.12 11.05 8.77
CA ALA A 167 -0.25 11.12 10.22
C ALA A 167 0.21 12.46 10.79
N ILE A 168 1.14 13.15 10.13
CA ILE A 168 1.68 14.45 10.57
C ILE A 168 0.83 15.61 10.05
N ASP A 169 0.53 15.63 8.75
CA ASP A 169 -0.01 16.80 8.07
C ASP A 169 -1.54 16.78 7.90
N SER A 170 -2.24 15.75 8.40
CA SER A 170 -3.69 15.60 8.24
C SER A 170 -4.39 14.97 9.44
N THR A 171 -5.72 15.00 9.43
CA THR A 171 -6.57 14.25 10.37
C THR A 171 -6.96 12.86 9.85
N ALA A 172 -6.55 12.52 8.62
CA ALA A 172 -6.84 11.23 8.03
C ALA A 172 -6.05 10.14 8.74
N ARG A 173 -6.58 8.92 8.73
CA ARG A 173 -5.87 7.75 9.26
C ARG A 173 -5.10 7.06 8.15
N ALA A 174 -3.91 6.56 8.45
CA ALA A 174 -3.12 5.81 7.47
C ALA A 174 -3.20 4.30 7.74
N ILE A 175 -3.45 3.53 6.68
CA ILE A 175 -3.29 2.07 6.62
C ILE A 175 -2.09 1.78 5.73
N LEU A 176 -1.03 1.23 6.33
CA LEU A 176 0.16 0.77 5.65
C LEU A 176 -0.05 -0.64 5.10
N VAL A 177 0.03 -0.81 3.78
CA VAL A 177 0.04 -2.14 3.15
C VAL A 177 1.47 -2.66 3.15
N TRP A 178 1.77 -3.57 4.08
CA TRP A 178 3.10 -4.12 4.28
C TRP A 178 3.11 -5.63 4.04
N ARG A 179 3.65 -6.03 2.89
CA ARG A 179 3.73 -7.45 2.47
C ARG A 179 4.93 -8.21 3.04
N GLY A 180 5.76 -7.55 3.86
CA GLY A 180 6.83 -8.20 4.62
C GLY A 180 6.30 -8.86 5.90
N GLY A 181 7.14 -9.64 6.59
CA GLY A 181 6.78 -10.20 7.90
C GLY A 181 6.46 -9.10 8.91
N GLU A 182 5.53 -9.35 9.83
CA GLU A 182 5.04 -8.34 10.79
C GLU A 182 6.17 -7.70 11.63
N ASP A 183 7.22 -8.47 11.94
CA ASP A 183 8.40 -8.01 12.68
C ASP A 183 9.28 -7.01 11.91
N THR A 184 8.98 -6.79 10.64
CA THR A 184 9.75 -5.92 9.73
C THR A 184 9.08 -4.57 9.51
N VAL A 185 7.87 -4.38 10.04
CA VAL A 185 7.18 -3.09 10.00
C VAL A 185 7.98 -2.08 10.82
N PRO A 186 8.31 -0.89 10.26
CA PRO A 186 9.06 0.12 10.99
C PRO A 186 8.39 0.50 12.32
N GLY A 187 9.14 0.44 13.42
CA GLY A 187 8.60 0.72 14.77
C GLY A 187 8.01 2.13 14.92
N SER A 188 8.50 3.09 14.13
CA SER A 188 7.96 4.46 14.04
C SER A 188 6.51 4.50 13.55
N ALA A 189 6.12 3.60 12.64
CA ALA A 189 4.76 3.57 12.10
C ALA A 189 3.74 3.21 13.19
N ARG A 190 4.04 2.18 13.98
CA ARG A 190 3.19 1.74 15.11
C ARG A 190 3.07 2.82 16.19
N GLN A 191 4.17 3.50 16.52
CA GLN A 191 4.18 4.55 17.54
C GLN A 191 3.34 5.77 17.15
N LEU A 192 3.19 6.03 15.86
CA LEU A 192 2.40 7.15 15.32
C LEU A 192 0.95 6.76 15.00
N GLY A 193 0.52 5.55 15.38
CA GLY A 193 -0.85 5.09 15.19
C GLY A 193 -1.19 4.73 13.73
N ILE A 194 -0.18 4.46 12.90
CA ILE A 194 -0.36 3.92 11.55
C ILE A 194 -0.60 2.42 11.69
N GLY A 195 -1.76 1.96 11.26
CA GLY A 195 -2.05 0.53 11.26
C GLY A 195 -1.47 -0.14 10.03
N SER A 196 -1.07 -1.40 10.15
CA SER A 196 -0.52 -2.17 9.04
C SER A 196 -1.39 -3.36 8.70
N VAL A 197 -1.52 -3.65 7.41
CA VAL A 197 -2.19 -4.84 6.85
C VAL A 197 -1.25 -5.51 5.87
N THR A 198 -1.48 -6.79 5.59
CA THR A 198 -0.65 -7.59 4.67
C THR A 198 -1.16 -7.56 3.22
N SER A 199 -2.39 -7.12 3.01
CA SER A 199 -3.03 -7.11 1.69
C SER A 199 -4.06 -5.98 1.54
N ILE A 200 -4.39 -5.66 0.29
CA ILE A 200 -5.51 -4.74 -0.01
C ILE A 200 -6.83 -5.39 0.37
N SER A 201 -6.97 -6.69 0.17
CA SER A 201 -8.18 -7.42 0.57
C SER A 201 -8.49 -7.23 2.06
N GLU A 202 -7.47 -7.35 2.92
CA GLU A 202 -7.57 -7.08 4.36
C GLU A 202 -7.88 -5.60 4.65
N ALA A 203 -7.24 -4.66 3.94
CA ALA A 203 -7.55 -3.24 4.06
C ALA A 203 -9.04 -2.95 3.79
N LEU A 204 -9.59 -3.54 2.72
CA LEU A 204 -10.99 -3.38 2.32
C LEU A 204 -11.94 -3.99 3.36
N ASP A 205 -11.59 -5.12 3.97
CA ASP A 205 -12.39 -5.73 5.05
C ASP A 205 -12.47 -4.81 6.29
N ILE A 206 -11.34 -4.20 6.66
CA ILE A 206 -11.28 -3.23 7.76
C ILE A 206 -12.12 -1.99 7.42
N LEU A 207 -11.96 -1.43 6.23
CA LEU A 207 -12.73 -0.26 5.78
C LEU A 207 -14.24 -0.55 5.78
N GLU A 208 -14.65 -1.73 5.32
CA GLU A 208 -16.05 -2.15 5.33
C GLU A 208 -16.61 -2.26 6.76
N THR A 209 -15.81 -2.79 7.69
CA THR A 209 -16.18 -2.92 9.11
C THR A 209 -16.30 -1.55 9.78
N LEU A 210 -15.35 -0.64 9.51
CA LEU A 210 -15.36 0.73 10.05
C LEU A 210 -16.60 1.52 9.62
N ASP A 211 -17.05 1.33 8.39
CA ASP A 211 -18.24 1.97 7.83
C ASP A 211 -19.53 1.43 8.47
N LYS A 212 -19.67 0.09 8.59
CA LYS A 212 -20.84 -0.57 9.20
C LYS A 212 -21.10 -0.12 10.63
N GLU A 213 -20.05 0.05 11.42
CA GLU A 213 -20.16 0.35 12.86
C GLU A 213 -20.02 1.85 13.17
N GLY A 214 -19.79 2.67 12.13
CA GLY A 214 -19.69 4.13 12.19
C GLY A 214 -20.96 4.82 12.71
N GLU A 215 -22.10 4.14 12.66
CA GLU A 215 -23.39 4.68 13.12
C GLU A 215 -23.60 4.62 14.65
N GLU A 216 -22.85 3.78 15.40
CA GLU A 216 -23.14 3.52 16.83
C GLU A 216 -22.00 3.78 17.84
N ALA A 217 -20.74 3.96 17.42
CA ALA A 217 -19.61 4.26 18.34
C ALA A 217 -18.43 5.02 17.67
N GLY A 218 -17.48 5.51 18.49
CA GLY A 218 -16.34 6.33 18.05
C GLY A 218 -15.36 5.61 17.11
N ILE A 219 -15.27 6.09 15.86
CA ILE A 219 -14.54 5.46 14.74
C ILE A 219 -13.02 5.32 15.02
N VAL A 220 -12.44 6.20 15.83
CA VAL A 220 -10.99 6.21 16.15
C VAL A 220 -10.57 5.02 17.01
N ASP A 221 -11.33 4.67 18.04
CA ASP A 221 -10.99 3.59 18.96
C ASP A 221 -11.07 2.21 18.29
N ARG A 222 -12.02 2.04 17.36
CA ARG A 222 -12.18 0.83 16.55
C ARG A 222 -11.06 0.65 15.53
N PHE A 223 -10.71 1.73 14.83
CA PHE A 223 -9.57 1.70 13.90
C PHE A 223 -8.31 1.18 14.59
N LYS A 224 -8.03 1.69 15.80
CA LYS A 224 -6.90 1.24 16.61
C LYS A 224 -7.03 -0.23 17.07
N GLN A 225 -8.23 -0.71 17.33
CA GLN A 225 -8.46 -2.10 17.72
C GLN A 225 -8.27 -3.07 16.54
N LEU A 226 -8.87 -2.77 15.39
CA LEU A 226 -8.79 -3.60 14.19
C LEU A 226 -7.37 -3.73 13.65
N LEU A 227 -6.56 -2.69 13.81
CA LEU A 227 -5.16 -2.67 13.37
C LEU A 227 -4.16 -3.05 14.47
N GLY A 228 -4.64 -3.62 15.58
CA GLY A 228 -3.76 -4.10 16.66
C GLY A 228 -2.97 -3.02 17.40
N LEU A 229 -3.34 -1.73 17.25
CA LEU A 229 -2.65 -0.59 17.85
C LEU A 229 -2.98 -0.39 19.34
N LYS A 230 -4.00 -1.07 19.86
CA LYS A 230 -4.24 -1.15 21.32
C LYS A 230 -3.47 -2.33 21.90
N ARG A 231 -2.51 -2.05 22.81
CA ARG A 231 -2.01 -3.07 23.74
C ARG A 231 -3.20 -3.65 24.50
N ALA A 232 -3.39 -4.96 24.47
CA ALA A 232 -4.28 -5.64 25.39
C ALA A 232 -3.92 -5.19 26.81
N SER A 233 -4.85 -4.55 27.51
CA SER A 233 -4.67 -4.29 28.94
C SER A 233 -4.50 -5.66 29.58
N ARG A 234 -3.29 -5.96 30.08
CA ARG A 234 -3.07 -7.06 31.02
C ARG A 234 -4.00 -6.79 32.20
N ARG A 235 -5.18 -7.39 32.19
CA ARG A 235 -6.02 -7.49 33.38
C ARG A 235 -5.19 -8.32 34.35
N ALA A 236 -4.63 -7.67 35.36
CA ALA A 236 -3.99 -8.37 36.46
C ALA A 236 -5.03 -9.34 37.05
N PRO A 237 -4.65 -10.60 37.36
CA PRO A 237 -5.56 -11.49 38.05
C PRO A 237 -5.81 -10.88 39.43
N VAL A 238 -7.05 -10.45 39.66
CA VAL A 238 -7.53 -10.18 41.02
C VAL A 238 -7.46 -11.51 41.75
N LYS A 239 -6.46 -11.67 42.61
CA LYS A 239 -6.47 -12.72 43.63
C LYS A 239 -7.63 -12.42 44.57
N ALA A 240 -8.77 -13.06 44.32
CA ALA A 240 -9.77 -13.29 45.33
C ALA A 240 -9.33 -14.50 46.16
N THR A 241 -9.25 -14.32 47.48
CA THR A 241 -9.42 -15.28 48.60
C THR A 241 -8.50 -14.85 49.75
N ALA A 242 -8.89 -14.81 51.02
CA ALA A 242 -10.17 -14.98 51.70
C ALA A 242 -9.91 -14.54 53.17
N ALA A 243 -10.97 -14.20 53.88
CA ALA A 243 -10.94 -13.95 55.32
C ALA A 243 -10.49 -15.19 56.12
N GLY A 244 -9.86 -14.95 57.27
CA GLY A 244 -9.41 -15.94 58.24
C GLY A 244 -8.42 -15.33 59.20
#